data_AF-A0A6S6TEB2-F1
#
_entry.id   AF-A0A6S6TEB2-F1
#
_cell.length_a   1.000
_cell.length_b   1.000
_cell.length_c   1.000
_cell.angle_alpha   90.00
_cell.angle_beta   90.00
_cell.angle_gamma   90.00
#
_symmetry.space_group_name_H-M   'P 1'
#
loop_
_entity.id
_entity.type
_entity.pdbx_description
1 polymer ?
#
loop_
_entity_poly.entity_id
_entity_poly.type
_entity_poly.pdbx_seq_one_letter_code
_entity_poly.pdbx_strand_id
1 'polypeptide(L)'
;MKKIFKYLLVTIMVLNTAVVAKETTNDLAGLEKTFKLYKQHNLEGNLEKTIDYLYPAIFELTPKKSLVESFKMIKEMGKMPKVNAINEKIRTPLKTYKQGSYTVIAYTTDMTMNIMPPVKKENKEEYEKVQKMLNNPEELESYKSFMIQMLKTQMGKDAEISTKKESMIIEISKASKIIAINENKSGWKFIEPEPLMLEHLKKLLPQEIVSNEKEIFEVEVVSAEAQMAAMMEMMKANK
;
A
#
# COMPACT_ATOMS: atom_id res chain seq x y z
N MET A 1 47.39 -16.00 -31.13
CA MET A 1 46.95 -14.92 -30.21
C MET A 1 45.50 -14.47 -30.41
N LYS A 2 45.01 -14.16 -31.63
CA LYS A 2 43.62 -13.68 -31.85
C LYS A 2 42.49 -14.61 -31.35
N LYS A 3 42.71 -15.94 -31.30
CA LYS A 3 41.70 -16.90 -30.81
C LYS A 3 41.57 -16.89 -29.28
N ILE A 4 42.67 -16.73 -28.55
CA ILE A 4 42.68 -16.67 -27.06
C ILE A 4 41.97 -15.40 -26.57
N PHE A 5 42.13 -14.28 -27.27
CA PHE A 5 41.47 -13.02 -26.94
C PHE A 5 39.94 -13.08 -27.11
N LYS A 6 39.43 -13.84 -28.08
CA LYS A 6 37.97 -14.05 -28.25
C LYS A 6 37.36 -14.86 -27.11
N TYR A 7 38.03 -15.93 -26.65
CA TYR A 7 37.54 -16.72 -25.51
C TYR A 7 37.57 -15.91 -24.21
N LEU A 8 38.60 -15.08 -23.99
CA LEU A 8 38.67 -14.20 -22.83
C LEU A 8 37.51 -13.20 -22.81
N LEU A 9 37.18 -12.60 -23.95
CA LEU A 9 36.12 -11.59 -24.07
C LEU A 9 34.71 -12.18 -23.84
N VAL A 10 34.47 -13.41 -24.32
CA VAL A 10 33.23 -14.16 -24.06
C VAL A 10 33.13 -14.53 -22.58
N THR A 11 34.23 -14.91 -21.93
CA THR A 11 34.24 -15.27 -20.51
C THR A 11 33.94 -14.06 -19.62
N ILE A 12 34.45 -12.87 -19.96
CA ILE A 12 34.18 -11.62 -19.23
C ILE A 12 32.70 -11.19 -19.39
N MET A 13 32.10 -11.37 -20.57
CA MET A 13 30.67 -11.09 -20.76
C MET A 13 29.76 -12.01 -19.93
N VAL A 14 30.10 -13.30 -19.80
CA VAL A 14 29.30 -14.27 -19.02
C VAL A 14 29.42 -14.04 -17.51
N LEU A 15 30.56 -13.53 -17.02
CA LEU A 15 30.74 -13.21 -15.60
C LEU A 15 29.93 -11.98 -15.16
N ASN A 16 29.72 -11.00 -16.04
CA ASN A 16 28.97 -9.79 -15.70
C ASN A 16 27.46 -10.02 -15.56
N THR A 17 26.88 -11.00 -16.27
CA THR A 17 25.43 -11.29 -16.16
C THR A 17 25.08 -12.04 -14.87
N ALA A 18 25.98 -12.88 -14.36
CA ALA A 18 25.77 -13.63 -13.12
C ALA A 18 25.73 -12.74 -11.86
N VAL A 19 26.50 -11.65 -11.85
CA VAL A 19 26.52 -10.69 -10.72
C VAL A 19 25.19 -9.93 -10.63
N VAL A 20 24.67 -9.45 -11.76
CA VAL A 20 23.40 -8.70 -11.83
C VAL A 20 22.21 -9.56 -11.41
N ALA A 21 22.19 -10.85 -11.80
CA ALA A 21 21.13 -11.77 -11.40
C ALA A 21 21.12 -12.05 -9.88
N LYS A 22 22.31 -12.16 -9.25
CA LYS A 22 22.43 -12.42 -7.81
C LYS A 22 22.02 -11.22 -6.96
N GLU A 23 22.38 -10.00 -7.36
CA GLU A 23 21.95 -8.78 -6.66
C GLU A 23 20.43 -8.60 -6.72
N THR A 24 19.84 -8.78 -7.90
CA THR A 24 18.38 -8.72 -8.10
C THR A 24 17.63 -9.73 -7.22
N THR A 25 18.16 -10.95 -7.10
CA THR A 25 17.55 -11.99 -6.25
C THR A 25 17.58 -11.63 -4.77
N ASN A 26 18.69 -11.07 -4.29
CA ASN A 26 18.82 -10.63 -2.90
C ASN A 26 17.90 -9.44 -2.60
N ASP A 27 17.77 -8.50 -3.52
CA ASP A 27 16.91 -7.33 -3.38
C ASP A 27 15.43 -7.73 -3.28
N LEU A 28 14.98 -8.66 -4.13
CA LEU A 28 13.62 -9.20 -4.09
C LEU A 28 13.34 -9.97 -2.78
N ALA A 29 14.26 -10.80 -2.32
CA ALA A 29 14.11 -11.49 -1.04
C ALA A 29 14.05 -10.50 0.14
N GLY A 30 14.87 -9.44 0.10
CA GLY A 30 14.83 -8.35 1.06
C GLY A 30 13.49 -7.60 1.05
N LEU A 31 12.94 -7.36 -0.15
CA LEU A 31 11.64 -6.71 -0.33
C LEU A 31 10.53 -7.56 0.27
N GLU A 32 10.46 -8.84 -0.07
CA GLU A 32 9.42 -9.75 0.42
C GLU A 32 9.42 -9.84 1.94
N LYS A 33 10.61 -9.98 2.55
CA LYS A 33 10.76 -9.99 4.01
C LYS A 33 10.25 -8.69 4.61
N THR A 34 10.64 -7.55 4.04
CA THR A 34 10.26 -6.23 4.57
C THR A 34 8.77 -5.96 4.41
N PHE A 35 8.20 -6.28 3.25
CA PHE A 35 6.78 -6.13 2.97
C PHE A 35 5.93 -7.07 3.83
N LYS A 36 6.42 -8.29 4.12
CA LYS A 36 5.76 -9.19 5.08
C LYS A 36 5.67 -8.57 6.47
N LEU A 37 6.75 -7.96 6.97
CA LEU A 37 6.75 -7.27 8.26
C LEU A 37 5.82 -6.05 8.26
N TYR A 38 5.87 -5.23 7.21
CA TYR A 38 4.95 -4.11 7.01
C TYR A 38 3.48 -4.56 7.07
N LYS A 39 3.12 -5.63 6.33
CA LYS A 39 1.77 -6.20 6.36
C LYS A 39 1.39 -6.69 7.75
N GLN A 40 2.29 -7.40 8.42
CA GLN A 40 2.06 -7.91 9.76
C GLN A 40 1.75 -6.78 10.74
N HIS A 41 2.51 -5.68 10.72
CA HIS A 41 2.25 -4.54 11.59
C HIS A 41 0.91 -3.85 11.29
N ASN A 42 0.51 -3.76 10.03
CA ASN A 42 -0.83 -3.27 9.66
C ASN A 42 -1.94 -4.17 10.20
N LEU A 43 -1.81 -5.49 10.05
CA LEU A 43 -2.79 -6.49 10.53
C LEU A 43 -2.91 -6.50 12.06
N GLU A 44 -1.79 -6.31 12.76
CA GLU A 44 -1.74 -6.20 14.22
C GLU A 44 -2.23 -4.84 14.75
N GLY A 45 -2.52 -3.88 13.87
CA GLY A 45 -2.86 -2.50 14.25
C GLY A 45 -1.69 -1.75 14.90
N ASN A 46 -0.45 -2.18 14.63
CA ASN A 46 0.77 -1.59 15.17
C ASN A 46 1.27 -0.42 14.27
N LEU A 47 0.43 0.61 14.15
CA LEU A 47 0.67 1.72 13.22
C LEU A 47 1.97 2.49 13.51
N GLU A 48 2.39 2.57 14.77
CA GLU A 48 3.66 3.21 15.13
C GLU A 48 4.85 2.51 14.44
N LYS A 49 4.84 1.17 14.41
CA LYS A 49 5.85 0.39 13.68
C LYS A 49 5.65 0.48 12.17
N THR A 50 4.41 0.53 11.69
CA THR A 50 4.13 0.72 10.26
C THR A 50 4.78 1.99 9.72
N ILE A 51 4.76 3.09 10.49
CA ILE A 51 5.37 4.37 10.11
C ILE A 51 6.88 4.25 9.84
N ASP A 52 7.58 3.36 10.54
CA ASP A 52 9.02 3.15 10.32
C ASP A 52 9.35 2.61 8.93
N TYR A 53 8.36 2.05 8.23
CA TYR A 53 8.51 1.58 6.86
C TYR A 53 8.12 2.61 5.80
N LEU A 54 7.62 3.79 6.18
CA LEU A 54 7.27 4.83 5.21
C LEU A 54 8.53 5.45 4.59
N TYR A 55 8.44 5.82 3.32
CA TYR A 55 9.52 6.52 2.62
C TYR A 55 9.79 7.87 3.28
N PRO A 56 11.02 8.15 3.77
CA PRO A 56 11.27 9.29 4.66
C PRO A 56 10.88 10.66 4.10
N ALA A 57 10.97 10.87 2.78
CA ALA A 57 10.63 12.15 2.16
C ALA A 57 9.16 12.54 2.38
N ILE A 58 8.25 11.59 2.64
CA ILE A 58 6.85 11.91 2.98
C ILE A 58 6.74 12.77 4.26
N PHE A 59 7.73 12.70 5.14
CA PHE A 59 7.74 13.45 6.39
C PHE A 59 8.02 14.95 6.21
N GLU A 60 8.39 15.38 5.00
CA GLU A 60 8.42 16.78 4.61
C GLU A 60 7.00 17.36 4.45
N LEU A 61 6.01 16.53 4.10
CA LEU A 61 4.60 16.93 3.97
C LEU A 61 3.88 16.81 5.31
N THR A 62 4.05 15.66 5.96
CA THR A 62 3.40 15.35 7.23
C THR A 62 4.44 14.84 8.20
N PRO A 63 4.84 15.64 9.21
CA PRO A 63 5.85 15.21 10.17
C PRO A 63 5.49 13.89 10.84
N LYS A 64 6.49 13.02 11.01
CA LYS A 64 6.32 11.69 11.64
C LYS A 64 5.55 11.77 12.97
N LYS A 65 5.86 12.76 13.81
CA LYS A 65 5.20 12.99 15.09
C LYS A 65 3.69 13.23 14.92
N SER A 66 3.28 14.05 13.96
CA SER A 66 1.88 14.37 13.69
C SER A 66 1.09 13.14 13.22
N LEU A 67 1.71 12.25 12.44
CA LEU A 67 1.10 10.97 12.04
C LEU A 67 0.89 10.06 13.25
N VAL A 68 1.90 9.92 14.12
CA VAL A 68 1.80 9.13 15.36
C VAL A 68 0.68 9.65 16.25
N GLU A 69 0.59 10.98 16.44
CA GLU A 69 -0.46 11.60 17.26
C GLU A 69 -1.85 11.39 16.68
N SER A 70 -2.00 11.53 15.35
CA SER A 70 -3.27 11.28 14.66
C SER A 70 -3.72 9.83 14.84
N PHE A 71 -2.80 8.87 14.76
CA PHE A 71 -3.10 7.46 15.00
C PHE A 71 -3.50 7.17 16.44
N LYS A 72 -2.81 7.77 17.42
CA LYS A 72 -3.20 7.66 18.84
C LYS A 72 -4.61 8.16 19.07
N MET A 73 -4.93 9.33 18.53
CA MET A 73 -6.27 9.92 18.64
C MET A 73 -7.35 9.01 18.03
N ILE A 74 -7.15 8.52 16.80
CA ILE A 74 -8.11 7.62 16.13
C ILE A 74 -8.30 6.32 16.93
N LYS A 75 -7.22 5.79 17.50
CA LYS A 75 -7.24 4.58 18.33
C LYS A 75 -8.01 4.82 19.63
N GLU A 76 -7.75 5.93 20.32
CA GLU A 76 -8.46 6.33 21.55
C GLU A 76 -9.96 6.55 21.31
N MET A 77 -10.33 7.04 20.12
CA MET A 77 -11.73 7.17 19.71
C MET A 77 -12.42 5.82 19.40
N GLY A 78 -11.67 4.71 19.33
CA GLY A 78 -12.20 3.41 18.92
C GLY A 78 -12.68 3.38 17.47
N LYS A 79 -12.19 4.30 16.64
CA LYS A 79 -12.60 4.49 15.24
C LYS A 79 -11.61 3.92 14.24
N MET A 80 -10.53 3.31 14.71
CA MET A 80 -9.54 2.71 13.84
C MET A 80 -10.13 1.52 13.07
N PRO A 81 -10.11 1.52 11.72
CA PRO A 81 -10.46 0.33 10.96
C PRO A 81 -9.55 -0.83 11.34
N LYS A 82 -10.13 -2.02 11.52
CA LYS A 82 -9.38 -3.26 11.67
C LYS A 82 -9.03 -3.77 10.28
N VAL A 83 -7.73 -3.87 9.98
CA VAL A 83 -7.26 -4.54 8.77
C VAL A 83 -7.36 -6.04 8.97
N ASN A 84 -8.14 -6.71 8.12
CA ASN A 84 -8.37 -8.14 8.17
C ASN A 84 -7.40 -8.91 7.27
N ALA A 85 -7.10 -8.35 6.10
CA ALA A 85 -6.17 -8.95 5.14
C ALA A 85 -5.50 -7.90 4.26
N ILE A 86 -4.29 -8.22 3.81
CA ILE A 86 -3.55 -7.49 2.77
C ILE A 86 -3.07 -8.52 1.74
N ASN A 87 -3.69 -8.51 0.57
CA ASN A 87 -3.48 -9.49 -0.47
C ASN A 87 -2.73 -8.85 -1.64
N GLU A 88 -1.45 -9.21 -1.81
CA GLU A 88 -0.66 -8.80 -2.96
C GLU A 88 -1.27 -9.39 -4.24
N LYS A 89 -1.46 -8.54 -5.25
CA LYS A 89 -2.06 -8.92 -6.53
C LYS A 89 -0.99 -9.02 -7.61
N ILE A 90 -0.26 -7.93 -7.84
CA ILE A 90 0.81 -7.82 -8.83
C ILE A 90 1.98 -7.04 -8.26
N ARG A 91 3.18 -7.32 -8.79
CA ARG A 91 4.37 -6.50 -8.63
C ARG A 91 4.99 -6.20 -9.99
N THR A 92 5.37 -4.95 -10.24
CA THR A 92 6.13 -4.59 -11.46
C THR A 92 7.57 -5.12 -11.38
N PRO A 93 8.27 -5.31 -12.50
CA PRO A 93 9.69 -5.69 -12.46
C PRO A 93 10.52 -4.73 -11.60
N LEU A 94 11.56 -5.27 -10.94
CA LEU A 94 12.48 -4.45 -10.18
C LEU A 94 13.22 -3.50 -11.13
N LYS A 95 13.13 -2.19 -10.85
CA LYS A 95 13.82 -1.15 -11.61
C LYS A 95 14.94 -0.55 -10.77
N THR A 96 16.08 -0.29 -11.39
CA THR A 96 17.20 0.41 -10.77
C THR A 96 17.21 1.86 -11.21
N TYR A 97 17.65 2.73 -10.31
CA TYR A 97 17.91 4.15 -10.58
C TYR A 97 19.20 4.56 -9.87
N LYS A 98 19.66 5.80 -10.08
CA LYS A 98 20.99 6.24 -9.62
C LYS A 98 21.24 5.99 -8.13
N GLN A 99 20.21 6.16 -7.30
CA GLN A 99 20.34 6.07 -5.85
C GLN A 99 19.82 4.74 -5.29
N GLY A 100 19.27 3.82 -6.09
CA GLY A 100 18.70 2.61 -5.53
C GLY A 100 17.86 1.78 -6.47
N SER A 101 16.86 1.11 -5.91
CA SER A 101 15.92 0.29 -6.67
C SER A 101 14.49 0.54 -6.21
N TYR A 102 13.54 0.35 -7.11
CA TYR A 102 12.12 0.47 -6.80
C TYR A 102 11.27 -0.54 -7.57
N THR A 103 10.07 -0.75 -7.06
CA THR A 103 9.01 -1.52 -7.72
C THR A 103 7.66 -1.03 -7.21
N VAL A 104 6.60 -1.35 -7.94
CA VAL A 104 5.23 -1.00 -7.58
C VAL A 104 4.49 -2.29 -7.27
N ILE A 105 3.90 -2.34 -6.09
CA ILE A 105 3.11 -3.48 -5.62
C ILE A 105 1.65 -3.03 -5.62
N ALA A 106 0.81 -3.71 -6.40
CA ALA A 106 -0.64 -3.56 -6.27
C ALA A 106 -1.19 -4.66 -5.35
N TYR A 107 -2.11 -4.28 -4.47
CA TYR A 107 -2.68 -5.16 -3.45
C TYR A 107 -4.13 -4.76 -3.17
N THR A 108 -4.87 -5.65 -2.52
CA THR A 108 -6.16 -5.32 -1.92
C THR A 108 -6.05 -5.35 -0.41
N THR A 109 -6.68 -4.39 0.24
CA THR A 109 -6.81 -4.35 1.70
C THR A 109 -8.26 -4.60 2.06
N ASP A 110 -8.49 -5.63 2.86
CA ASP A 110 -9.80 -5.94 3.41
C ASP A 110 -9.84 -5.44 4.85
N MET A 111 -10.82 -4.60 5.17
CA MET A 111 -10.96 -3.92 6.45
C MET A 111 -12.37 -4.08 6.99
N THR A 112 -12.48 -3.96 8.31
CA THR A 112 -13.76 -3.80 9.00
C THR A 112 -13.73 -2.57 9.87
N MET A 113 -14.82 -1.82 9.88
CA MET A 113 -14.96 -0.62 10.70
C MET A 113 -16.27 -0.67 11.48
N ASN A 114 -16.22 -0.39 12.77
CA ASN A 114 -17.42 -0.17 13.57
C ASN A 114 -17.81 1.30 13.49
N ILE A 115 -18.94 1.59 12.84
CA ILE A 115 -19.48 2.94 12.69
C ILE A 115 -20.46 3.33 13.79
N MET A 116 -20.61 2.54 14.85
CA MET A 116 -21.43 2.92 16.01
C MET A 116 -21.05 4.34 16.50
N PRO A 117 -21.98 5.29 16.69
CA PRO A 117 -21.65 6.62 17.18
C PRO A 117 -20.80 6.53 18.46
N PRO A 118 -19.74 7.36 18.59
CA PRO A 118 -18.98 7.38 19.83
C PRO A 118 -19.90 7.93 20.93
N VAL A 119 -20.08 7.20 22.03
CA VAL A 119 -20.91 7.66 23.16
C VAL A 119 -20.15 7.43 24.44
N LYS A 120 -19.90 8.51 25.18
CA LYS A 120 -19.45 8.39 26.57
C LYS A 120 -20.67 8.11 27.42
N LYS A 121 -20.69 6.96 28.12
CA LYS A 121 -21.81 6.57 29.03
C LYS A 121 -22.13 7.63 30.10
N GLU A 122 -21.15 8.48 30.38
CA GLU A 122 -21.19 9.59 31.33
C GLU A 122 -22.13 10.71 30.86
N ASN A 123 -22.27 10.89 29.55
CA ASN A 123 -23.16 11.86 28.94
C ASN A 123 -24.53 11.23 28.67
N LYS A 124 -25.41 11.27 29.68
CA LYS A 124 -26.73 10.63 29.65
C LYS A 124 -27.58 11.08 28.46
N GLU A 125 -27.58 12.38 28.14
CA GLU A 125 -28.38 12.93 27.04
C GLU A 125 -27.92 12.40 25.67
N GLU A 126 -26.61 12.36 25.43
CA GLU A 126 -26.03 11.82 24.20
C GLU A 126 -26.27 10.31 24.09
N TYR A 127 -26.18 9.58 25.21
CA TYR A 127 -26.48 8.16 25.26
C TYR A 127 -27.94 7.87 24.92
N GLU A 128 -28.89 8.60 25.51
CA GLU A 128 -30.31 8.46 25.20
C GLU A 128 -30.63 8.77 23.73
N LYS A 129 -30.01 9.81 23.15
CA LYS A 129 -30.15 10.12 21.71
C LYS A 129 -29.67 8.98 20.83
N VAL A 130 -28.51 8.40 21.13
CA VAL A 130 -28.00 7.27 20.34
C VAL A 130 -28.84 6.02 20.54
N GLN A 131 -29.33 5.73 21.75
CA GLN A 131 -30.26 4.62 21.96
C GLN A 131 -31.57 4.81 21.19
N LYS A 132 -32.10 6.03 21.14
CA LYS A 132 -33.31 6.34 20.34
C LYS A 132 -33.07 6.08 18.86
N MET A 133 -31.96 6.54 18.31
CA MET A 133 -31.57 6.29 16.92
C MET A 133 -31.38 4.79 16.64
N LEU A 134 -30.73 4.05 17.54
CA LEU A 134 -30.50 2.60 17.38
C LEU A 134 -31.80 1.79 17.40
N ASN A 135 -32.82 2.26 18.13
CA ASN A 135 -34.13 1.62 18.20
C ASN A 135 -35.11 2.13 17.13
N ASN A 136 -34.71 3.08 16.28
CA ASN A 136 -35.49 3.58 15.16
C ASN A 136 -34.88 3.10 13.83
N PRO A 137 -35.50 2.12 13.14
CA PRO A 137 -34.95 1.55 11.90
C PRO A 137 -34.67 2.57 10.79
N GLU A 138 -35.51 3.61 10.66
CA GLU A 138 -35.36 4.63 9.61
C GLU A 138 -34.17 5.55 9.91
N GLU A 139 -34.03 6.01 11.15
CA GLU A 139 -32.88 6.83 11.57
C GLU A 139 -31.57 6.05 11.49
N LEU A 140 -31.59 4.77 11.89
CA LEU A 140 -30.43 3.89 11.79
C LEU A 140 -29.98 3.70 10.34
N GLU A 141 -30.91 3.43 9.43
CA GLU A 141 -30.61 3.24 8.01
C GLU A 141 -30.13 4.55 7.35
N SER A 142 -30.73 5.68 7.72
CA SER A 142 -30.28 7.01 7.29
C SER A 142 -28.82 7.28 7.73
N TYR A 143 -28.50 7.02 9.00
CA TYR A 143 -27.15 7.17 9.53
C TYR A 143 -26.14 6.25 8.82
N LYS A 144 -26.49 4.96 8.64
CA LYS A 144 -25.65 4.01 7.89
C LYS A 144 -25.39 4.49 6.47
N SER A 145 -26.44 4.92 5.76
CA SER A 145 -26.33 5.42 4.39
C SER A 145 -25.40 6.63 4.30
N PHE A 146 -25.52 7.57 5.24
CA PHE A 146 -24.62 8.72 5.35
C PHE A 146 -23.16 8.28 5.56
N MET A 147 -22.91 7.36 6.51
CA MET A 147 -21.56 6.87 6.78
C MET A 147 -20.94 6.13 5.59
N ILE A 148 -21.73 5.30 4.89
CA ILE A 148 -21.30 4.62 3.65
C ILE A 148 -20.95 5.65 2.58
N GLN A 149 -21.80 6.67 2.38
CA GLN A 149 -21.55 7.70 1.39
C GLN A 149 -20.26 8.47 1.69
N MET A 150 -20.05 8.87 2.95
CA MET A 150 -18.82 9.53 3.39
C MET A 150 -17.59 8.65 3.12
N LEU A 151 -17.66 7.35 3.44
CA LEU A 151 -16.57 6.41 3.18
C LEU A 151 -16.32 6.23 1.67
N LYS A 152 -17.36 6.14 0.84
CA LYS A 152 -17.22 6.09 -0.63
C LYS A 152 -16.50 7.33 -1.16
N THR A 153 -16.86 8.51 -0.65
CA THR A 153 -16.20 9.76 -1.03
C THR A 153 -14.73 9.78 -0.62
N GLN A 154 -14.40 9.32 0.59
CA GLN A 154 -13.03 9.32 1.11
C GLN A 154 -12.14 8.24 0.49
N MET A 155 -12.67 7.04 0.27
CA MET A 155 -11.91 5.89 -0.23
C MET A 155 -11.76 5.87 -1.75
N GLY A 156 -12.59 6.65 -2.46
CA GLY A 156 -12.59 6.74 -3.91
C GLY A 156 -13.26 5.55 -4.58
N LYS A 157 -13.14 5.50 -5.91
CA LYS A 157 -13.80 4.51 -6.78
C LYS A 157 -13.25 3.08 -6.63
N ASP A 158 -12.05 2.94 -6.09
CA ASP A 158 -11.33 1.66 -6.00
C ASP A 158 -11.69 0.86 -4.72
N ALA A 159 -12.71 1.31 -3.98
CA ALA A 159 -13.20 0.67 -2.77
C ALA A 159 -14.61 0.10 -2.95
N GLU A 160 -14.74 -1.18 -2.63
CA GLU A 160 -16.01 -1.86 -2.43
C GLU A 160 -16.39 -1.75 -0.96
N ILE A 161 -17.58 -1.22 -0.69
CA ILE A 161 -18.07 -0.99 0.67
C ILE A 161 -19.41 -1.70 0.81
N SER A 162 -19.47 -2.64 1.75
CA SER A 162 -20.67 -3.41 2.08
C SER A 162 -20.99 -3.33 3.57
N THR A 163 -22.24 -3.62 3.93
CA THR A 163 -22.67 -3.68 5.32
C THR A 163 -23.54 -4.90 5.55
N LYS A 164 -23.50 -5.46 6.76
CA LYS A 164 -24.50 -6.45 7.17
C LYS A 164 -25.71 -5.71 7.72
N LYS A 165 -26.91 -6.04 7.23
CA LYS A 165 -28.19 -5.33 7.51
C LYS A 165 -28.40 -5.02 9.00
N GLU A 166 -28.03 -5.94 9.88
CA GLU A 166 -28.26 -5.82 11.33
C GLU A 166 -27.02 -5.39 12.12
N SER A 167 -25.92 -5.04 11.45
CA SER A 167 -24.69 -4.64 12.12
C SER A 167 -24.33 -3.17 11.83
N MET A 168 -23.61 -2.57 12.78
CA MET A 168 -22.88 -1.31 12.57
C MET A 168 -21.45 -1.56 12.06
N ILE A 169 -21.21 -2.74 11.49
CA ILE A 169 -19.93 -3.12 10.91
C ILE A 169 -20.01 -2.91 9.42
N ILE A 170 -19.09 -2.09 8.92
CA ILE A 170 -18.84 -1.90 7.50
C ILE A 170 -17.66 -2.79 7.12
N GLU A 171 -17.82 -3.54 6.04
CA GLU A 171 -16.75 -4.28 5.38
C GLU A 171 -16.28 -3.45 4.18
N ILE A 172 -14.97 -3.27 4.07
CA ILE A 172 -14.34 -2.45 3.03
C ILE A 172 -13.28 -3.31 2.35
N SER A 173 -13.33 -3.43 1.03
CA SER A 173 -12.23 -3.97 0.24
C SER A 173 -11.73 -2.88 -0.70
N LYS A 174 -10.47 -2.43 -0.50
CA LYS A 174 -9.88 -1.35 -1.31
C LYS A 174 -8.72 -1.90 -2.13
N ALA A 175 -8.77 -1.72 -3.45
CA ALA A 175 -7.61 -1.91 -4.30
C ALA A 175 -6.66 -0.72 -4.13
N SER A 176 -5.36 -0.99 -3.98
CA SER A 176 -4.36 0.04 -3.69
C SER A 176 -3.03 -0.33 -4.33
N LYS A 177 -2.15 0.67 -4.40
CA LYS A 177 -0.79 0.54 -4.93
C LYS A 177 0.17 1.11 -3.91
N ILE A 178 1.36 0.56 -3.87
CA ILE A 178 2.43 1.06 -3.01
C ILE A 178 3.74 1.00 -3.78
N ILE A 179 4.49 2.08 -3.76
CA ILE A 179 5.82 2.14 -4.34
C ILE A 179 6.78 1.68 -3.25
N ALA A 180 7.46 0.57 -3.50
CA ALA A 180 8.55 0.09 -2.67
C ALA A 180 9.86 0.67 -3.19
N ILE A 181 10.63 1.34 -2.33
CA ILE A 181 11.86 2.05 -2.67
C ILE A 181 12.97 1.60 -1.70
N ASN A 182 14.09 1.12 -2.25
CA ASN A 182 15.32 0.85 -1.51
C ASN A 182 16.39 1.84 -1.95
N GLU A 183 16.36 3.01 -1.33
CA GLU A 183 17.30 4.09 -1.62
C GLU A 183 18.56 3.91 -0.78
N ASN A 184 19.73 4.06 -1.43
CA ASN A 184 21.07 3.94 -0.86
C ASN A 184 21.31 2.63 -0.10
N LYS A 185 20.61 1.54 -0.47
CA LYS A 185 20.64 0.25 0.24
C LYS A 185 20.29 0.37 1.74
N SER A 186 19.50 1.38 2.12
CA SER A 186 19.08 1.63 3.51
C SER A 186 17.95 0.72 3.98
N GLY A 187 17.44 -0.14 3.10
CA GLY A 187 16.31 -1.02 3.33
C GLY A 187 15.06 -0.54 2.61
N TRP A 188 14.12 -1.45 2.40
CA TRP A 188 12.89 -1.16 1.68
C TRP A 188 11.96 -0.27 2.50
N LYS A 189 11.51 0.80 1.86
CA LYS A 189 10.50 1.74 2.35
C LYS A 189 9.33 1.80 1.39
N PHE A 190 8.20 2.29 1.86
CA PHE A 190 6.95 2.24 1.14
C PHE A 190 6.25 3.59 1.11
N ILE A 191 5.57 3.88 0.00
CA ILE A 191 4.76 5.08 -0.16
C ILE A 191 3.56 4.80 -1.04
N GLU A 192 2.37 5.11 -0.53
CA GLU A 192 1.12 4.93 -1.27
C GLU A 192 0.84 6.20 -2.09
N PRO A 193 0.67 6.09 -3.41
CA PRO A 193 0.43 7.24 -4.27
C PRO A 193 -1.04 7.64 -4.27
N GLU A 194 -1.51 8.18 -3.16
CA GLU A 194 -2.90 8.64 -3.04
C GLU A 194 -3.19 9.81 -4.01
N PRO A 195 -4.34 9.83 -4.71
CA PRO A 195 -4.62 10.82 -5.76
C PRO A 195 -4.48 12.28 -5.30
N LEU A 196 -4.90 12.60 -4.07
CA LEU A 196 -4.82 13.94 -3.50
C LEU A 196 -3.38 14.38 -3.21
N MET A 197 -2.46 13.43 -3.07
CA MET A 197 -1.06 13.67 -2.74
C MET A 197 -0.15 13.61 -3.96
N LEU A 198 -0.68 13.20 -5.12
CA LEU A 198 0.10 12.85 -6.30
C LEU A 198 1.10 13.95 -6.73
N GLU A 199 0.63 15.19 -6.86
CA GLU A 199 1.48 16.32 -7.28
C GLU A 199 2.56 16.69 -6.25
N HIS A 200 2.31 16.43 -4.96
CA HIS A 200 3.32 16.60 -3.91
C HIS A 200 4.32 15.44 -3.93
N LEU A 201 3.84 14.21 -4.12
CA LEU A 201 4.68 13.02 -4.22
C LEU A 201 5.65 13.11 -5.40
N LYS A 202 5.21 13.62 -6.55
CA LYS A 202 6.07 13.86 -7.72
C LYS A 202 7.26 14.80 -7.42
N LYS A 203 7.14 15.69 -6.44
CA LYS A 203 8.23 16.59 -6.03
C LYS A 203 9.22 15.93 -5.08
N LEU A 204 8.78 14.91 -4.34
CA LEU A 204 9.57 14.21 -3.32
C LEU A 204 10.27 12.96 -3.87
N LEU A 205 9.67 12.33 -4.87
CA LEU A 205 10.22 11.12 -5.48
C LEU A 205 11.38 11.48 -6.43
N PRO A 206 12.40 10.62 -6.52
CA PRO A 206 13.43 10.71 -7.55
C PRO A 206 12.81 10.86 -8.96
N GLN A 207 13.37 11.74 -9.78
CA GLN A 207 12.83 12.05 -11.12
C GLN A 207 12.76 10.81 -12.02
N GLU A 208 13.67 9.86 -11.84
CA GLU A 208 13.68 8.57 -12.54
C GLU A 208 12.46 7.71 -12.18
N ILE A 209 11.96 7.80 -10.95
CA ILE A 209 10.71 7.16 -10.54
C ILE A 209 9.54 7.91 -11.20
N VAL A 210 9.47 9.23 -11.06
CA VAL A 210 8.36 10.06 -11.58
C VAL A 210 8.19 9.94 -13.09
N SER A 211 9.29 9.86 -13.84
CA SER A 211 9.28 9.75 -15.31
C SER A 211 8.58 8.46 -15.81
N ASN A 212 8.38 7.47 -14.94
CA ASN A 212 7.64 6.24 -15.22
C ASN A 212 6.17 6.32 -14.74
N GLU A 213 5.56 7.52 -14.78
CA GLU A 213 4.25 7.85 -14.20
C GLU A 213 3.17 6.78 -14.48
N LYS A 214 2.99 6.37 -15.74
CA LYS A 214 1.98 5.36 -16.11
C LYS A 214 2.17 4.04 -15.37
N GLU A 215 3.41 3.58 -15.24
CA GLU A 215 3.72 2.34 -14.53
C GLU A 215 3.63 2.44 -13.01
N ILE A 216 3.42 3.64 -12.46
CA ILE A 216 3.33 3.86 -11.02
C ILE A 216 1.88 4.12 -10.63
N PHE A 217 1.20 4.96 -11.41
CA PHE A 217 -0.12 5.47 -11.07
C PHE A 217 -1.23 4.78 -11.88
N GLU A 218 -0.91 4.19 -13.04
CA GLU A 218 -1.89 3.54 -13.93
C GLU A 218 -1.81 2.01 -13.94
N VAL A 219 -0.96 1.35 -13.13
CA VAL A 219 -0.89 -0.13 -13.07
C VAL A 219 -2.29 -0.74 -12.85
N GLU A 220 -2.84 -1.38 -13.87
CA GLU A 220 -4.07 -2.13 -13.70
C GLU A 220 -3.79 -3.37 -12.86
N VAL A 221 -4.68 -3.65 -11.90
CA VAL A 221 -4.62 -4.88 -11.12
C VAL A 221 -5.02 -6.04 -12.05
N VAL A 222 -4.07 -6.54 -12.83
CA VAL A 222 -4.23 -7.73 -13.67
C VAL A 222 -4.19 -9.00 -12.82
N SER A 223 -5.02 -9.98 -13.19
CA SER A 223 -5.07 -11.28 -12.51
C SER A 223 -3.71 -12.00 -12.55
N ALA A 224 -3.50 -12.96 -11.65
CA ALA A 224 -2.26 -13.75 -11.59
C ALA A 224 -1.95 -14.47 -12.92
N GLU A 225 -2.98 -14.88 -13.66
CA GLU A 225 -2.84 -15.50 -14.98
C GLU A 225 -2.31 -14.52 -16.03
N ALA A 226 -2.82 -13.28 -16.04
CA ALA A 226 -2.34 -12.23 -16.94
C ALA A 226 -0.88 -11.84 -16.65
N GLN A 227 -0.45 -11.91 -15.39
CA GLN A 227 0.95 -11.69 -15.00
C GLN A 227 1.89 -12.78 -15.51
N MET A 228 1.49 -14.05 -15.37
CA MET A 228 2.32 -15.16 -15.83
C MET A 228 2.47 -15.14 -17.36
N ALA A 229 1.41 -14.74 -18.07
CA ALA A 229 1.47 -14.50 -19.51
C ALA A 229 2.45 -13.37 -19.87
N ALA A 230 2.38 -12.21 -19.21
CA ALA A 230 3.28 -11.08 -19.45
C ALA A 230 4.76 -11.43 -19.15
N MET A 231 5.02 -12.15 -18.06
CA MET A 231 6.37 -12.60 -17.71
C MET A 231 6.94 -13.56 -18.77
N MET A 232 6.10 -14.49 -19.26
CA MET A 232 6.51 -15.38 -20.34
C MET A 232 6.82 -14.64 -21.65
N GLU A 233 6.07 -13.58 -21.98
CA GLU A 233 6.36 -12.76 -23.17
C GLU A 233 7.68 -11.98 -23.03
N MET A 234 7.97 -11.38 -21.87
CA MET A 234 9.27 -10.71 -21.63
C MET A 234 10.45 -11.68 -21.68
N MET A 235 10.26 -12.92 -21.22
CA MET A 235 11.29 -13.97 -21.33
C MET A 235 11.54 -14.41 -22.77
N LYS A 236 10.54 -14.33 -23.65
CA LYS A 236 10.70 -14.62 -25.08
C LYS A 236 11.38 -13.46 -25.82
N ALA A 237 11.06 -12.21 -25.48
CA ALA A 237 11.60 -11.02 -26.13
C ALA A 237 13.11 -10.81 -25.88
N ASN A 238 13.67 -11.44 -24.83
CA ASN A 238 15.08 -11.38 -24.47
C ASN A 238 15.91 -12.60 -24.93
N LYS A 239 15.35 -13.46 -25.78
CA LYS A 239 16.07 -14.55 -26.46
C LYS A 239 16.32 -14.20 -27.92
#